data_AF-A0A7S0EW63-F1
#
_entry.id   AF-A0A7S0EW63-F1
#
_cell.length_a   1.000
_cell.length_b   1.000
_cell.length_c   1.000
_cell.angle_alpha   90.00
_cell.angle_beta   90.00
_cell.angle_gamma   90.00
#
_symmetry.space_group_name_H-M   'P 1'
#
loop_
_entity.id
_entity.type
_entity.pdbx_description
1 polymer ?
#
loop_
_entity_poly.entity_id
_entity_poly.type
_entity_poly.pdbx_seq_one_letter_code
_entity_poly.pdbx_strand_id
1 'polypeptide(L)'
;TETFNLNSPGQGAAKNWISQGLVADKTVAIADLLVKDKSYGPHAFVMSLRDKGQVIPGVQLTDMGRKTVGNDLDNASIAFSNVKLPKSALLNRFADVEGDQYVQKVEGMPVFHMIGQRLFTGRVAVAQAALEFRKSLFEMTKGYADSKKCWSPTGEPLLSSIPQLKDIFVENQTSLSTLEAFVGKCEKELSACLNSGSLPSLQLVNAIAVAKVKAVEDSIDFCHRLQNDVGSYALMAGTGFEQKDFLTCCKFAEGDSRILMQKMSRDKIKQYEKKPPTPEQVQADEEAKLAASLLECLAADAKTTGSKQEAWDKNWKLVYALADVIMKKTMRSYMSG
;
A
#
# COMPACT_ATOMS: atom_id res chain seq x y z
N THR A 1 -24.25 -16.37 28.11
CA THR A 1 -22.98 -15.60 28.25
C THR A 1 -22.76 -14.80 26.99
N GLU A 2 -22.50 -13.49 27.09
CA GLU A 2 -22.16 -12.66 25.92
C GLU A 2 -20.70 -12.93 25.49
N THR A 3 -20.52 -13.91 24.62
CA THR A 3 -19.19 -14.31 24.10
C THR A 3 -19.21 -14.47 22.60
N PHE A 4 -18.07 -14.19 21.97
CA PHE A 4 -17.81 -14.49 20.56
C PHE A 4 -17.04 -15.80 20.43
N ASN A 5 -17.22 -16.47 19.29
CA ASN A 5 -16.43 -17.63 18.91
C ASN A 5 -15.58 -17.28 17.68
N LEU A 6 -14.26 -17.18 17.85
CA LEU A 6 -13.33 -16.88 16.76
C LEU A 6 -12.85 -18.18 16.11
N ASN A 7 -13.04 -18.30 14.80
CA ASN A 7 -12.71 -19.52 14.06
C ASN A 7 -12.18 -19.20 12.66
N SER A 8 -11.16 -19.95 12.23
CA SER A 8 -10.68 -20.00 10.84
C SER A 8 -11.34 -21.20 10.15
N PRO A 9 -12.35 -21.01 9.27
CA PRO A 9 -13.13 -22.10 8.68
C PRO A 9 -12.35 -23.02 7.71
N GLY A 10 -11.15 -22.61 7.29
CA GLY A 10 -10.28 -23.41 6.43
C GLY A 10 -8.90 -22.75 6.26
N GLN A 11 -8.02 -23.40 5.51
CA GLN A 11 -6.62 -22.93 5.34
C GLN A 11 -6.53 -21.52 4.77
N GLY A 12 -7.43 -21.14 3.85
CA GLY A 12 -7.48 -19.78 3.28
C GLY A 12 -7.90 -18.68 4.27
N ALA A 13 -8.39 -19.05 5.46
CA ALA A 13 -8.80 -18.11 6.51
C ALA A 13 -7.75 -17.93 7.62
N ALA A 14 -6.62 -18.63 7.53
CA ALA A 14 -5.47 -18.37 8.40
C ALA A 14 -4.95 -16.95 8.14
N LYS A 15 -4.57 -16.25 9.21
CA LYS A 15 -3.94 -14.93 9.11
C LYS A 15 -2.50 -15.13 8.69
N ASN A 16 -2.07 -14.53 7.59
CA ASN A 16 -0.70 -14.66 7.09
C ASN A 16 0.06 -13.34 7.22
N TRP A 17 1.38 -13.43 7.26
CA TRP A 17 2.32 -12.31 7.36
C TRP A 17 2.22 -11.52 8.67
N ILE A 18 1.82 -12.16 9.76
CA ILE A 18 1.73 -11.50 11.07
C ILE A 18 3.13 -11.40 11.66
N SER A 19 3.71 -10.20 11.66
CA SER A 19 4.98 -9.90 12.35
C SER A 19 4.85 -10.10 13.85
N GLN A 20 5.91 -10.54 14.53
CA GLN A 20 5.86 -10.91 15.96
C GLN A 20 4.88 -12.04 16.25
N GLY A 21 4.51 -12.82 15.23
CA GLY A 21 3.47 -13.83 15.33
C GLY A 21 3.88 -15.05 16.14
N LEU A 22 5.18 -15.32 16.28
CA LEU A 22 5.68 -16.43 17.09
C LEU A 22 5.99 -16.01 18.53
N VAL A 23 6.17 -14.72 18.81
CA VAL A 23 6.57 -14.26 20.16
C VAL A 23 5.51 -13.45 20.90
N ALA A 24 4.56 -12.81 20.20
CA ALA A 24 3.58 -11.94 20.83
C ALA A 24 2.67 -12.68 21.82
N ASP A 25 2.40 -12.03 22.96
CA ASP A 25 1.44 -12.51 23.96
C ASP A 25 -0.01 -12.18 23.62
N LYS A 26 -0.23 -11.14 22.82
CA LYS A 26 -1.55 -10.63 22.44
C LYS A 26 -1.60 -10.29 20.97
N THR A 27 -2.81 -10.32 20.41
CA THR A 27 -3.07 -9.90 19.03
C THR A 27 -4.36 -9.11 18.93
N VAL A 28 -4.45 -8.32 17.86
CA VAL A 28 -5.71 -7.74 17.39
C VAL A 28 -6.11 -8.51 16.13
N ALA A 29 -7.06 -9.43 16.27
CA ALA A 29 -7.58 -10.23 15.17
C ALA A 29 -8.70 -9.47 14.45
N ILE A 30 -8.51 -9.22 13.15
CA ILE A 30 -9.59 -8.73 12.28
C ILE A 30 -10.40 -9.93 11.78
N ALA A 31 -11.68 -10.01 12.11
CA ALA A 31 -12.56 -11.10 11.69
C ALA A 31 -13.92 -10.55 11.22
N ASP A 32 -14.62 -11.32 10.39
CA ASP A 32 -16.00 -10.99 10.05
C ASP A 32 -16.90 -11.15 11.29
N LEU A 33 -17.59 -10.09 11.68
CA LEU A 33 -18.50 -10.12 12.82
C LEU A 33 -19.85 -10.70 12.38
N LEU A 34 -20.17 -11.88 12.88
CA LEU A 34 -21.48 -12.52 12.70
C LEU A 34 -22.36 -12.28 13.93
N VAL A 35 -23.56 -11.73 13.73
CA VAL A 35 -24.61 -11.62 14.77
C VAL A 35 -25.86 -12.28 14.22
N LYS A 36 -26.36 -13.34 14.87
CA LYS A 36 -27.47 -14.18 14.37
C LYS A 36 -27.24 -14.65 12.93
N ASP A 37 -26.04 -15.17 12.68
CA ASP A 37 -25.58 -15.66 11.37
C ASP A 37 -25.55 -14.62 10.23
N LYS A 38 -25.79 -13.34 10.55
CA LYS A 38 -25.65 -12.24 9.61
C LYS A 38 -24.27 -11.61 9.72
N SER A 39 -23.59 -11.50 8.58
CA SER A 39 -22.31 -10.81 8.44
C SER A 39 -22.48 -9.28 8.52
N TYR A 40 -21.62 -8.66 9.33
CA TYR A 40 -21.48 -7.20 9.47
C TYR A 40 -20.10 -6.71 9.02
N GLY A 41 -19.28 -7.59 8.45
CA GLY A 41 -17.98 -7.28 7.91
C GLY A 41 -16.86 -7.21 8.97
N PRO A 42 -15.66 -6.76 8.55
CA PRO A 42 -14.47 -6.86 9.37
C PRO A 42 -14.52 -5.99 10.63
N HIS A 43 -14.31 -6.62 11.79
CA HIS A 43 -14.19 -5.99 13.10
C HIS A 43 -12.95 -6.50 13.83
N ALA A 44 -12.44 -5.67 14.75
CA ALA A 44 -11.22 -5.96 15.49
C ALA A 44 -11.52 -6.56 16.87
N PHE A 45 -10.85 -7.66 17.19
CA PHE A 45 -10.94 -8.34 18.48
C PHE A 45 -9.56 -8.40 19.13
N VAL A 46 -9.43 -7.90 20.36
CA VAL A 46 -8.22 -8.06 21.16
C VAL A 46 -8.27 -9.37 21.94
N MET A 47 -7.23 -10.17 21.85
CA MET A 47 -7.14 -11.44 22.58
C MET A 47 -5.70 -11.77 22.98
N SER A 48 -5.56 -12.59 24.02
CA SER A 48 -4.28 -13.22 24.34
C SER A 48 -4.04 -14.39 23.37
N LEU A 49 -2.82 -14.48 22.85
CA LEU A 49 -2.33 -15.68 22.17
C LEU A 49 -1.73 -16.67 23.17
N ARG A 50 -1.31 -16.19 24.34
CA ARG A 50 -0.58 -16.98 25.34
C ARG A 50 -1.17 -16.85 26.75
N ASP A 51 -1.06 -17.92 27.52
CA ASP A 51 -1.22 -17.94 28.98
C ASP A 51 0.07 -18.49 29.60
N LYS A 52 0.69 -17.72 30.50
CA LYS A 52 1.99 -18.04 31.12
C LYS A 52 3.06 -18.46 30.09
N GLY A 53 3.12 -17.74 28.97
CA GLY A 53 4.05 -17.98 27.86
C GLY A 53 3.67 -19.12 26.91
N GLN A 54 2.69 -19.96 27.26
CA GLN A 54 2.22 -21.07 26.42
C GLN A 54 1.10 -20.62 25.50
N VAL A 55 1.12 -21.05 24.24
CA VAL A 55 0.04 -20.75 23.29
C VAL A 55 -1.27 -21.33 23.81
N ILE A 56 -2.34 -20.54 23.81
CA ILE A 56 -3.64 -20.98 24.34
C ILE A 56 -4.28 -22.05 23.43
N PRO A 57 -5.14 -22.93 23.99
CA PRO A 57 -5.89 -23.90 23.18
C PRO A 57 -6.68 -23.23 22.06
N GLY A 58 -6.68 -23.86 20.89
CA GLY A 58 -7.38 -23.35 19.69
C GLY A 58 -6.62 -22.29 18.90
N VAL A 59 -5.41 -21.89 19.32
CA VAL A 59 -4.51 -21.04 18.51
C VAL A 59 -3.39 -21.91 17.94
N GLN A 60 -3.21 -21.86 16.62
CA GLN A 60 -2.09 -22.48 15.93
C GLN A 60 -1.21 -21.39 15.31
N LEU A 61 0.10 -21.46 15.60
CA LEU A 61 1.12 -20.57 15.05
C LEU A 61 2.05 -21.40 14.16
N THR A 62 2.31 -20.91 12.94
CA THR A 62 3.21 -21.56 11.98
C THR A 62 4.18 -20.53 11.43
N ASP A 63 5.48 -20.78 11.53
CA ASP A 63 6.52 -19.94 10.93
C ASP A 63 6.35 -19.89 9.39
N MET A 64 6.50 -18.71 8.79
CA MET A 64 6.36 -18.53 7.33
C MET A 64 7.64 -18.81 6.53
N GLY A 65 8.70 -19.25 7.20
CA GLY A 65 9.96 -19.65 6.59
C GLY A 65 10.87 -18.49 6.25
N ARG A 66 11.97 -18.86 5.56
CA ARG A 66 13.00 -17.91 5.13
C ARG A 66 12.46 -17.00 4.02
N LYS A 67 12.72 -15.72 4.18
CA LYS A 67 12.37 -14.64 3.25
C LYS A 67 13.61 -14.19 2.48
N THR A 68 13.43 -13.44 1.40
CA THR A 68 14.57 -12.83 0.70
C THR A 68 15.19 -11.67 1.49
N VAL A 69 14.35 -10.93 2.23
CA VAL A 69 14.74 -9.87 3.19
C VAL A 69 13.89 -9.94 4.46
N GLY A 70 14.29 -9.24 5.52
CA GLY A 70 13.51 -9.15 6.76
C GLY A 70 13.44 -10.45 7.57
N ASN A 71 14.48 -11.29 7.49
CA ASN A 71 14.54 -12.58 8.21
C ASN A 71 14.67 -12.43 9.73
N ASP A 72 14.91 -11.21 10.21
CA ASP A 72 14.84 -10.82 11.62
C ASP A 72 13.40 -10.70 12.15
N LEU A 73 12.40 -10.67 11.26
CA LEU A 73 10.98 -10.72 11.61
C LEU A 73 10.46 -12.17 11.62
N ASP A 74 9.85 -12.57 12.73
CA ASP A 74 9.17 -13.86 12.96
C ASP A 74 7.74 -13.86 12.40
N ASN A 75 7.61 -13.63 11.09
CA ASN A 75 6.30 -13.65 10.44
C ASN A 75 5.66 -15.03 10.58
N ALA A 76 4.43 -15.05 11.12
CA ALA A 76 3.68 -16.28 11.32
C ALA A 76 2.36 -16.29 10.54
N SER A 77 1.95 -17.52 10.20
CA SER A 77 0.54 -17.85 9.94
C SER A 77 -0.15 -18.18 11.26
N ILE A 78 -1.33 -17.61 11.49
CA ILE A 78 -2.13 -17.81 12.72
C ILE A 78 -3.52 -18.33 12.34
N ALA A 79 -3.87 -19.51 12.84
CA ALA A 79 -5.20 -20.09 12.67
C ALA A 79 -5.91 -20.24 14.03
N PHE A 80 -7.22 -20.03 14.02
CA PHE A 80 -8.08 -20.12 15.20
C PHE A 80 -9.05 -21.28 15.07
N SER A 81 -9.24 -22.04 16.15
CA SER A 81 -10.17 -23.17 16.24
C SER A 81 -11.07 -22.99 17.45
N ASN A 82 -12.26 -22.44 17.22
CA ASN A 82 -13.29 -22.17 18.24
C ASN A 82 -12.76 -21.46 19.51
N VAL A 83 -11.99 -20.38 19.33
CA VAL A 83 -11.47 -19.59 20.44
C VAL A 83 -12.58 -18.72 21.01
N LYS A 84 -12.98 -18.99 22.26
CA LYS A 84 -14.02 -18.23 22.96
C LYS A 84 -13.47 -16.90 23.47
N LEU A 85 -14.07 -15.79 23.00
CA LEU A 85 -13.71 -14.44 23.39
C LEU A 85 -14.84 -13.81 24.23
N PRO A 86 -14.54 -13.10 25.32
CA PRO A 86 -15.55 -12.31 26.02
C PRO A 86 -16.05 -11.17 25.12
N LYS A 87 -17.26 -10.65 25.35
CA LYS A 87 -17.77 -9.48 24.62
C LYS A 87 -16.80 -8.29 24.63
N SER A 88 -16.11 -8.08 25.75
CA SER A 88 -15.10 -7.02 25.92
C SER A 88 -13.87 -7.15 25.01
N ALA A 89 -13.70 -8.27 24.30
CA ALA A 89 -12.67 -8.43 23.29
C ALA A 89 -12.95 -7.57 22.04
N LEU A 90 -14.21 -7.25 21.74
CA LEU A 90 -14.57 -6.42 20.60
C LEU A 90 -14.11 -4.98 20.81
N LEU A 91 -13.31 -4.44 19.89
CA LEU A 91 -12.95 -3.02 19.89
C LEU A 91 -14.14 -2.18 19.37
N ASN A 92 -15.04 -1.83 20.29
CA ASN A 92 -16.40 -1.38 20.01
C ASN A 92 -16.59 0.14 19.91
N ARG A 93 -15.55 0.89 19.53
CA ARG A 93 -15.62 2.37 19.43
C ARG A 93 -16.62 2.85 18.37
N PHE A 94 -16.70 2.14 17.24
CA PHE A 94 -17.50 2.55 16.07
C PHE A 94 -18.76 1.70 15.86
N ALA A 95 -18.82 0.53 16.49
CA ALA A 95 -19.96 -0.38 16.47
C ALA A 95 -19.93 -1.26 17.70
N ASP A 96 -21.06 -1.84 18.08
CA ASP A 96 -21.20 -2.72 19.23
C ASP A 96 -22.23 -3.81 18.97
N VAL A 97 -22.34 -4.73 19.94
CA VAL A 97 -23.40 -5.73 19.99
C VAL A 97 -24.15 -5.57 21.31
N GLU A 98 -25.38 -5.09 21.26
CA GLU A 98 -26.25 -4.90 22.42
C GLU A 98 -27.25 -6.05 22.50
N GLY A 99 -27.05 -6.94 23.47
CA GLY A 99 -27.68 -8.25 23.51
C GLY A 99 -27.36 -9.04 22.24
N ASP A 100 -28.33 -9.04 21.33
CA ASP A 100 -28.39 -9.90 20.14
C ASP A 100 -28.55 -9.06 18.85
N GLN A 101 -28.21 -7.77 18.95
CA GLN A 101 -28.39 -6.76 17.90
C GLN A 101 -27.08 -6.02 17.66
N TYR A 102 -26.75 -5.84 16.38
CA TYR A 102 -25.63 -5.00 15.98
C TYR A 102 -26.03 -3.52 16.03
N VAL A 103 -25.22 -2.70 16.69
CA VAL A 103 -25.45 -1.26 16.85
C VAL A 103 -24.28 -0.49 16.25
N GLN A 104 -24.54 0.27 15.19
CA GLN A 104 -23.55 1.17 14.62
C GLN A 104 -23.52 2.48 15.40
N LYS A 105 -22.34 2.93 15.84
CA LYS A 105 -22.16 4.15 16.64
C LYS A 105 -21.73 5.38 15.82
N VAL A 106 -21.50 5.19 14.53
CA VAL A 106 -21.07 6.24 13.59
C VAL A 106 -22.13 6.44 12.52
N GLU A 107 -22.63 7.65 12.35
CA GLU A 107 -23.59 7.96 11.29
C GLU A 107 -22.89 8.28 9.96
N GLY A 108 -23.55 7.96 8.84
CA GLY A 108 -23.12 8.39 7.51
C GLY A 108 -21.86 7.71 6.94
N MET A 109 -21.16 6.86 7.70
CA MET A 109 -19.97 6.15 7.25
C MET A 109 -19.98 4.68 7.67
N PRO A 110 -19.70 3.72 6.76
CA PRO A 110 -19.57 2.32 7.15
C PRO A 110 -18.38 2.11 8.10
N VAL A 111 -18.56 1.27 9.11
CA VAL A 111 -17.60 1.03 10.20
C VAL A 111 -16.22 0.58 9.69
N PHE A 112 -16.19 -0.24 8.64
CA PHE A 112 -14.94 -0.64 8.01
C PHE A 112 -14.12 0.54 7.47
N HIS A 113 -14.75 1.62 7.00
CA HIS A 113 -14.03 2.81 6.58
C HIS A 113 -13.35 3.50 7.77
N MET A 114 -14.00 3.54 8.93
CA MET A 114 -13.41 4.09 10.16
C MET A 114 -12.20 3.28 10.64
N ILE A 115 -12.29 1.95 10.58
CA ILE A 115 -11.16 1.05 10.87
C ILE A 115 -10.05 1.26 9.83
N GLY A 116 -10.41 1.33 8.55
CA GLY A 116 -9.51 1.49 7.43
C GLY A 116 -8.70 2.79 7.42
N GLN A 117 -9.11 3.82 8.17
CA GLN A 117 -8.32 5.05 8.32
C GLN A 117 -6.93 4.80 8.90
N ARG A 118 -6.74 3.70 9.66
CA ARG A 118 -5.43 3.30 10.19
C ARG A 118 -4.44 2.91 9.10
N LEU A 119 -4.91 2.55 7.90
CA LEU A 119 -4.04 2.30 6.75
C LEU A 119 -3.40 3.58 6.23
N PHE A 120 -3.94 4.76 6.53
CA PHE A 120 -3.39 6.03 6.03
C PHE A 120 -2.02 6.33 6.63
N THR A 121 -1.84 6.11 7.93
CA THR A 121 -0.54 6.26 8.59
C THR A 121 0.45 5.22 8.06
N GLY A 122 0.00 3.98 7.86
CA GLY A 122 0.83 2.93 7.27
C GLY A 122 1.32 3.28 5.87
N ARG A 123 0.43 3.81 5.01
CA ARG A 123 0.78 4.26 3.65
C ARG A 123 1.83 5.36 3.62
N VAL A 124 1.71 6.35 4.51
CA VAL A 124 2.72 7.42 4.63
C VAL A 124 4.06 6.84 5.10
N ALA A 125 4.05 5.99 6.13
CA ALA A 125 5.27 5.34 6.64
C ALA A 125 5.95 4.47 5.58
N VAL A 126 5.19 3.68 4.82
CA VAL A 126 5.71 2.85 3.71
C VAL A 126 6.27 3.73 2.59
N ALA A 127 5.64 4.86 2.28
CA ALA A 127 6.16 5.81 1.30
C ALA A 127 7.51 6.38 1.76
N GLN A 128 7.61 6.86 3.01
CA GLN A 128 8.85 7.37 3.59
C GLN A 128 9.96 6.30 3.60
N ALA A 129 9.64 5.07 4.00
CA ALA A 129 10.60 3.97 4.03
C ALA A 129 11.17 3.64 2.64
N ALA A 130 10.33 3.66 1.60
CA ALA A 130 10.79 3.44 0.23
C ALA A 130 11.71 4.57 -0.27
N LEU A 131 11.36 5.83 0.02
CA LEU A 131 12.20 6.98 -0.34
C LEU A 131 13.54 6.95 0.40
N GLU A 132 13.53 6.62 1.69
CA GLU A 132 14.77 6.52 2.49
C GLU A 132 15.67 5.39 2.00
N PHE A 133 15.11 4.21 1.68
CA PHE A 133 15.87 3.12 1.07
C PHE A 133 16.53 3.56 -0.23
N ARG A 134 15.75 4.18 -1.13
CA ARG A 134 16.24 4.71 -2.40
C ARG A 134 17.36 5.73 -2.18
N LYS A 135 17.16 6.69 -1.28
CA LYS A 135 18.14 7.72 -0.95
C LYS A 135 19.46 7.11 -0.47
N SER A 136 19.40 6.25 0.54
CA SER A 136 20.56 5.56 1.11
C SER A 136 21.32 4.75 0.06
N LEU A 137 20.62 4.00 -0.80
CA LEU A 137 21.25 3.19 -1.87
C LEU A 137 21.97 4.07 -2.89
N PHE A 138 21.34 5.17 -3.32
CA PHE A 138 21.92 6.12 -4.26
C PHE A 138 23.13 6.86 -3.66
N GLU A 139 23.07 7.28 -2.39
CA GLU A 139 24.17 7.95 -1.70
C GLU A 139 25.40 7.03 -1.58
N MET A 140 25.19 5.79 -1.12
CA MET A 140 26.27 4.80 -1.02
C MET A 140 26.88 4.49 -2.39
N THR A 141 26.04 4.28 -3.40
CA THR A 141 26.48 3.99 -4.76
C THR A 141 27.23 5.17 -5.37
N LYS A 142 26.78 6.40 -5.10
CA LYS A 142 27.46 7.62 -5.55
C LYS A 142 28.84 7.76 -4.91
N GLY A 143 28.98 7.49 -3.61
CA GLY A 143 30.28 7.49 -2.94
C GLY A 143 31.27 6.50 -3.55
N TYR A 144 30.81 5.31 -3.91
CA TYR A 144 31.62 4.36 -4.69
C TYR A 144 31.96 4.89 -6.09
N ALA A 145 30.98 5.39 -6.83
CA ALA A 145 31.17 5.85 -8.20
C ALA A 145 32.10 7.07 -8.31
N ASP A 146 32.09 7.96 -7.30
CA ASP A 146 32.97 9.13 -7.22
C ASP A 146 34.42 8.76 -6.84
N SER A 147 34.65 7.58 -6.26
CA SER A 147 36.00 7.09 -5.88
C SER A 147 36.62 6.12 -6.88
N LYS A 148 35.83 5.61 -7.82
CA LYS A 148 36.29 4.64 -8.82
C LYS A 148 36.66 5.32 -10.13
N LYS A 149 37.91 5.16 -10.54
CA LYS A 149 38.37 5.50 -11.89
C LYS A 149 38.03 4.39 -12.88
N CYS A 150 37.60 4.78 -14.08
CA CYS A 150 37.35 3.92 -15.22
C CYS A 150 38.40 4.16 -16.30
N TRP A 151 38.76 3.12 -17.04
CA TRP A 151 39.65 3.29 -18.19
C TRP A 151 38.93 3.98 -19.35
N SER A 152 39.62 4.92 -20.01
CA SER A 152 39.22 5.52 -21.29
C SER A 152 40.47 5.72 -22.15
N PRO A 153 40.36 5.70 -23.50
CA PRO A 153 41.49 6.01 -24.37
C PRO A 153 42.14 7.38 -24.10
N THR A 154 41.37 8.33 -23.55
CA THR A 154 41.78 9.72 -23.32
C THR A 154 41.97 10.06 -21.83
N GLY A 155 42.02 9.07 -20.93
CA GLY A 155 42.30 9.29 -19.52
C GLY A 155 41.58 8.32 -18.59
N GLU A 156 41.32 8.75 -17.37
CA GLU A 156 40.71 7.93 -16.32
C GLU A 156 39.50 8.64 -15.70
N PRO A 157 38.36 8.76 -16.43
CA PRO A 157 37.17 9.39 -15.88
C PRO A 157 36.68 8.65 -14.63
N LEU A 158 36.03 9.37 -13.71
CA LEU A 158 35.34 8.74 -12.59
C LEU A 158 34.12 7.97 -13.11
N LEU A 159 33.77 6.86 -12.45
CA LEU A 159 32.59 6.07 -12.80
C LEU A 159 31.32 6.93 -12.74
N SER A 160 31.22 7.87 -11.81
CA SER A 160 30.10 8.81 -11.71
C SER A 160 30.01 9.83 -12.85
N SER A 161 31.08 10.00 -13.64
CA SER A 161 31.09 10.89 -14.81
C SER A 161 30.63 10.20 -16.09
N ILE A 162 30.46 8.87 -16.05
CA ILE A 162 29.96 8.10 -17.19
C ILE A 162 28.50 8.50 -17.47
N PRO A 163 28.13 8.81 -18.74
CA PRO A 163 26.86 9.48 -19.06
C PRO A 163 25.62 8.86 -18.42
N GLN A 164 25.41 7.56 -18.54
CA GLN A 164 24.23 6.90 -17.98
C GLN A 164 24.15 6.99 -16.44
N LEU A 165 25.29 6.87 -15.74
CA LEU A 165 25.32 7.00 -14.28
C LEU A 165 25.15 8.45 -13.83
N LYS A 166 25.75 9.39 -14.55
CA LYS A 166 25.55 10.82 -14.30
C LYS A 166 24.08 11.20 -14.45
N ASP A 167 23.44 10.74 -15.53
CA ASP A 167 22.05 11.05 -15.84
C ASP A 167 21.10 10.48 -14.77
N ILE A 168 21.27 9.22 -14.36
CA ILE A 168 20.42 8.64 -13.33
C ILE A 168 20.62 9.30 -11.95
N PHE A 169 21.83 9.75 -11.59
CA PHE A 169 22.05 10.51 -10.35
C PHE A 169 21.31 11.85 -10.35
N VAL A 170 21.34 12.59 -11.47
CA VAL A 170 20.63 13.86 -11.62
C VAL A 170 19.12 13.66 -11.60
N GLU A 171 18.63 12.72 -12.40
CA GLU A 171 17.20 12.38 -12.46
C GLU A 171 16.68 11.94 -11.10
N ASN A 172 17.47 11.12 -10.38
CA ASN A 172 17.14 10.67 -9.04
C ASN A 172 16.98 11.84 -8.07
N GLN A 173 17.92 12.79 -8.06
CA GLN A 173 17.87 13.93 -7.16
C GLN A 173 16.60 14.76 -7.36
N THR A 174 16.25 15.07 -8.61
CA THR A 174 15.04 15.86 -8.92
C THR A 174 13.76 15.11 -8.55
N SER A 175 13.67 13.82 -8.91
CA SER A 175 12.50 12.98 -8.62
C SER A 175 12.32 12.78 -7.11
N LEU A 176 13.40 12.47 -6.39
CA LEU A 176 13.39 12.21 -4.95
C LEU A 176 12.96 13.45 -4.17
N SER A 177 13.59 14.62 -4.41
CA SER A 177 13.21 15.87 -3.73
C SER A 177 11.73 16.23 -3.94
N THR A 178 11.19 15.99 -5.13
CA THR A 178 9.78 16.25 -5.43
C THR A 178 8.86 15.32 -4.64
N LEU A 179 9.20 14.03 -4.56
CA LEU A 179 8.40 13.04 -3.84
C LEU A 179 8.50 13.22 -2.33
N GLU A 180 9.68 13.51 -1.78
CA GLU A 180 9.86 13.82 -0.36
C GLU A 180 9.00 15.01 0.07
N ALA A 181 8.96 16.08 -0.72
CA ALA A 181 8.11 17.24 -0.44
C ALA A 181 6.61 16.87 -0.46
N PHE A 182 6.19 16.06 -1.43
CA PHE A 182 4.80 15.60 -1.54
C PHE A 182 4.37 14.69 -0.39
N VAL A 183 5.21 13.71 -0.04
CA VAL A 183 4.97 12.79 1.09
C VAL A 183 4.98 13.56 2.41
N GLY A 184 5.92 14.50 2.60
CA GLY A 184 6.01 15.34 3.80
C GLY A 184 4.78 16.24 3.98
N LYS A 185 4.19 16.76 2.90
CA LYS A 185 2.91 17.48 2.98
C LYS A 185 1.77 16.56 3.45
N CYS A 186 1.67 15.36 2.87
CA CYS A 186 0.67 14.37 3.27
C CYS A 186 0.80 13.99 4.75
N GLU A 187 2.02 13.75 5.22
CA GLU A 187 2.33 13.46 6.63
C GLU A 187 1.88 14.60 7.55
N LYS A 188 2.25 15.84 7.22
CA LYS A 188 1.93 17.02 8.02
C LYS A 188 0.42 17.19 8.19
N GLU A 189 -0.34 17.10 7.10
CA GLU A 189 -1.79 17.25 7.14
C GLU A 189 -2.47 16.07 7.83
N LEU A 190 -2.04 14.83 7.57
CA LEU A 190 -2.56 13.65 8.27
C LEU A 190 -2.30 13.74 9.78
N SER A 191 -1.11 14.17 10.17
CA SER A 191 -0.76 14.36 11.59
C SER A 191 -1.65 15.40 12.26
N ALA A 192 -1.98 16.50 11.57
CA ALA A 192 -2.93 17.49 12.06
C ALA A 192 -4.34 16.91 12.26
N CYS A 193 -4.82 16.07 11.34
CA CYS A 193 -6.09 15.35 11.49
C CYS A 193 -6.07 14.42 12.71
N LEU A 194 -5.01 13.63 12.87
CA LEU A 194 -4.89 12.68 13.98
C LEU A 194 -4.84 13.38 15.34
N ASN A 195 -4.08 14.47 15.45
CA ASN A 195 -3.94 15.24 16.69
C ASN A 195 -5.25 15.96 17.07
N SER A 196 -6.04 16.40 16.09
CA SER A 196 -7.34 17.05 16.33
C SER A 196 -8.51 16.06 16.44
N GLY A 197 -8.29 14.77 16.16
CA GLY A 197 -9.35 13.76 16.08
C GLY A 197 -10.31 13.97 14.90
N SER A 198 -9.92 14.77 13.90
CA SER A 198 -10.73 15.06 12.72
C SER A 198 -10.50 14.04 11.59
N LEU A 199 -11.49 13.91 10.71
CA LEU A 199 -11.39 13.03 9.55
C LEU A 199 -10.58 13.70 8.43
N PRO A 200 -9.67 12.96 7.76
CA PRO A 200 -8.95 13.50 6.62
C PRO A 200 -9.91 13.81 5.46
N SER A 201 -9.65 14.90 4.75
CA SER A 201 -10.42 15.26 3.55
C SER A 201 -10.24 14.22 2.44
N LEU A 202 -11.19 14.15 1.50
CA LEU A 202 -11.07 13.25 0.35
C LEU A 202 -9.80 13.56 -0.49
N GLN A 203 -9.41 14.83 -0.56
CA GLN A 203 -8.18 15.25 -1.25
C GLN A 203 -6.94 14.65 -0.56
N LEU A 204 -6.86 14.74 0.77
CA LEU A 204 -5.76 14.16 1.54
C LEU A 204 -5.76 12.62 1.44
N VAL A 205 -6.91 11.96 1.52
CA VAL A 205 -7.02 10.50 1.36
C VAL A 205 -6.51 10.04 -0.01
N ASN A 206 -6.86 10.78 -1.07
CA ASN A 206 -6.36 10.50 -2.42
C ASN A 206 -4.85 10.77 -2.51
N ALA A 207 -4.37 11.90 -1.98
CA ALA A 207 -2.96 12.25 -1.97
C ALA A 207 -2.10 11.20 -1.25
N ILE A 208 -2.54 10.66 -0.11
CA ILE A 208 -1.85 9.59 0.63
C ILE A 208 -1.77 8.29 -0.21
N ALA A 209 -2.82 7.94 -0.93
CA ALA A 209 -2.79 6.77 -1.81
C ALA A 209 -1.79 6.98 -2.96
N VAL A 210 -1.75 8.17 -3.55
CA VAL A 210 -0.76 8.53 -4.58
C VAL A 210 0.65 8.54 -4.02
N ALA A 211 0.85 9.08 -2.81
CA ALA A 211 2.13 9.16 -2.13
C ALA A 211 2.74 7.76 -1.97
N LYS A 212 1.95 6.80 -1.48
CA LYS A 212 2.38 5.41 -1.35
C LYS A 212 2.77 4.80 -2.70
N VAL A 213 1.90 4.91 -3.72
CA VAL A 213 2.16 4.28 -5.02
C VAL A 213 3.41 4.90 -5.67
N LYS A 214 3.47 6.23 -5.75
CA LYS A 214 4.56 6.94 -6.44
C LYS A 214 5.90 6.79 -5.72
N ALA A 215 5.94 6.91 -4.39
CA ALA A 215 7.17 6.69 -3.64
C ALA A 215 7.72 5.27 -3.85
N VAL A 216 6.86 4.26 -3.82
CA VAL A 216 7.29 2.86 -3.93
C VAL A 216 7.65 2.48 -5.37
N GLU A 217 6.79 2.73 -6.35
CA GLU A 217 7.05 2.34 -7.74
C GLU A 217 8.26 3.06 -8.31
N ASP A 218 8.43 4.37 -8.03
CA ASP A 218 9.60 5.11 -8.50
C ASP A 218 10.86 4.60 -7.78
N SER A 219 10.80 4.28 -6.49
CA SER A 219 11.94 3.68 -5.79
C SER A 219 12.34 2.33 -6.37
N ILE A 220 11.39 1.48 -6.74
CA ILE A 220 11.67 0.20 -7.42
C ILE A 220 12.36 0.44 -8.76
N ASP A 221 11.83 1.36 -9.59
CA ASP A 221 12.38 1.68 -10.91
C ASP A 221 13.81 2.23 -10.82
N PHE A 222 14.01 3.29 -10.04
CA PHE A 222 15.31 3.95 -9.90
C PHE A 222 16.37 3.02 -9.30
N CYS A 223 16.04 2.25 -8.26
CA CYS A 223 16.99 1.33 -7.66
C CYS A 223 17.35 0.18 -8.62
N HIS A 224 16.39 -0.29 -9.43
CA HIS A 224 16.66 -1.32 -10.42
C HIS A 224 17.51 -0.81 -11.58
N ARG A 225 17.23 0.39 -12.08
CA ARG A 225 18.07 1.04 -13.11
C ARG A 225 19.49 1.26 -12.60
N LEU A 226 19.64 1.79 -11.38
CA LEU A 226 20.95 1.98 -10.74
C LEU A 226 21.74 0.68 -10.60
N GLN A 227 21.06 -0.42 -10.23
CA GLN A 227 21.66 -1.76 -10.14
C GLN A 227 22.28 -2.20 -11.48
N ASN A 228 21.59 -1.92 -12.58
CA ASN A 228 22.07 -2.27 -13.92
C ASN A 228 23.19 -1.34 -14.40
N ASP A 229 23.15 -0.06 -14.01
CA ASP A 229 24.10 0.96 -14.49
C ASP A 229 25.44 0.95 -13.74
N VAL A 230 25.47 0.56 -12.46
CA VAL A 230 26.72 0.53 -11.65
C VAL A 230 27.59 -0.71 -11.88
N GLY A 231 27.05 -1.72 -12.58
CA GLY A 231 27.77 -2.95 -12.93
C GLY A 231 28.04 -3.86 -11.72
N SER A 232 29.19 -4.54 -11.72
CA SER A 232 29.50 -5.61 -10.74
C SER A 232 29.50 -5.16 -9.28
N TYR A 233 29.56 -3.86 -9.00
CA TYR A 233 29.40 -3.33 -7.64
C TYR A 233 28.08 -3.77 -7.02
N ALA A 234 26.99 -3.79 -7.79
CA ALA A 234 25.69 -4.19 -7.28
C ALA A 234 25.57 -5.70 -6.94
N LEU A 235 26.57 -6.50 -7.29
CA LEU A 235 26.64 -7.92 -6.95
C LEU A 235 27.43 -8.17 -5.65
N MET A 236 28.07 -7.15 -5.10
CA MET A 236 28.88 -7.26 -3.89
C MET A 236 27.98 -7.20 -2.64
N ALA A 237 28.31 -8.01 -1.64
CA ALA A 237 27.67 -7.93 -0.33
C ALA A 237 27.99 -6.60 0.37
N GLY A 238 27.03 -6.07 1.14
CA GLY A 238 27.19 -4.84 1.90
C GLY A 238 26.99 -3.57 1.07
N THR A 239 26.53 -3.68 -0.18
CA THR A 239 26.28 -2.53 -1.07
C THR A 239 24.83 -2.04 -1.01
N GLY A 240 23.97 -2.75 -0.28
CA GLY A 240 22.56 -2.45 -0.10
C GLY A 240 21.66 -3.02 -1.20
N PHE A 241 22.20 -3.36 -2.37
CA PHE A 241 21.43 -3.96 -3.47
C PHE A 241 20.82 -5.31 -3.11
N GLU A 242 21.45 -6.08 -2.23
CA GLU A 242 20.91 -7.34 -1.70
C GLU A 242 19.62 -7.14 -0.88
N GLN A 243 19.36 -5.94 -0.39
CA GLN A 243 18.16 -5.59 0.38
C GLN A 243 17.03 -5.03 -0.49
N LYS A 244 17.18 -4.96 -1.83
CA LYS A 244 16.20 -4.33 -2.74
C LYS A 244 14.79 -4.94 -2.66
N ASP A 245 14.69 -6.22 -2.29
CA ASP A 245 13.39 -6.88 -2.09
C ASP A 245 12.56 -6.25 -0.96
N PHE A 246 13.15 -5.41 -0.11
CA PHE A 246 12.42 -4.57 0.83
C PHE A 246 11.41 -3.66 0.12
N LEU A 247 11.77 -3.12 -1.05
CA LEU A 247 10.85 -2.30 -1.85
C LEU A 247 9.65 -3.12 -2.38
N THR A 248 9.85 -4.42 -2.61
CA THR A 248 8.77 -5.35 -2.95
C THR A 248 7.82 -5.55 -1.77
N CYS A 249 8.34 -5.61 -0.54
CA CYS A 249 7.49 -5.59 0.66
C CYS A 249 6.66 -4.29 0.73
N CYS A 250 7.27 -3.13 0.50
CA CYS A 250 6.57 -1.84 0.43
C CYS A 250 5.50 -1.81 -0.67
N LYS A 251 5.70 -2.52 -1.78
CA LYS A 251 4.72 -2.62 -2.88
C LYS A 251 3.42 -3.25 -2.41
N PHE A 252 3.48 -4.27 -1.55
CA PHE A 252 2.32 -5.04 -1.11
C PHE A 252 1.72 -4.55 0.22
N ALA A 253 2.57 -4.06 1.12
CA ALA A 253 2.15 -3.56 2.41
C ALA A 253 1.23 -2.34 2.27
N GLU A 254 0.27 -2.21 3.19
CA GLU A 254 -0.65 -1.07 3.30
C GLU A 254 -1.51 -0.80 2.03
N GLY A 255 -1.65 -1.85 1.22
CA GLY A 255 -2.40 -1.88 -0.04
C GLY A 255 -1.47 -2.00 -1.23
N ASP A 256 -1.60 -3.10 -1.97
CA ASP A 256 -0.85 -3.33 -3.21
C ASP A 256 -0.96 -2.13 -4.16
N SER A 257 0.18 -1.68 -4.70
CA SER A 257 0.23 -0.50 -5.56
C SER A 257 -0.70 -0.59 -6.76
N ARG A 258 -0.78 -1.75 -7.42
CA ARG A 258 -1.66 -1.96 -8.58
C ARG A 258 -3.12 -2.00 -8.18
N ILE A 259 -3.46 -2.54 -7.00
CA ILE A 259 -4.83 -2.50 -6.47
C ILE A 259 -5.25 -1.06 -6.16
N LEU A 260 -4.36 -0.25 -5.57
CA LEU A 260 -4.62 1.17 -5.32
C LEU A 260 -4.83 1.94 -6.63
N MET A 261 -3.99 1.71 -7.64
CA MET A 261 -4.17 2.30 -8.97
C MET A 261 -5.51 1.92 -9.60
N GLN A 262 -5.89 0.65 -9.56
CA GLN A 262 -7.20 0.21 -10.05
C GLN A 262 -8.35 0.89 -9.29
N LYS A 263 -8.22 1.06 -7.97
CA LYS A 263 -9.22 1.77 -7.16
C LYS A 263 -9.33 3.24 -7.62
N MET A 264 -8.23 3.94 -7.85
CA MET A 264 -8.24 5.33 -8.34
C MET A 264 -9.01 5.45 -9.66
N SER A 265 -8.70 4.59 -10.63
CA SER A 265 -9.41 4.55 -11.91
C SER A 265 -10.88 4.19 -11.74
N ARG A 266 -11.21 3.21 -10.90
CA ARG A 266 -12.60 2.79 -10.64
C ARG A 266 -13.43 3.92 -10.03
N ASP A 267 -12.87 4.63 -9.06
CA ASP A 267 -13.54 5.76 -8.42
C ASP A 267 -13.75 6.90 -9.42
N LYS A 268 -12.77 7.16 -10.29
CA LYS A 268 -12.88 8.16 -11.36
C LYS A 268 -13.94 7.78 -12.39
N ILE A 269 -13.96 6.53 -12.84
CA ILE A 269 -14.96 6.03 -13.79
C ILE A 269 -16.36 6.14 -13.22
N LYS A 270 -16.58 5.77 -11.94
CA LYS A 270 -17.88 5.96 -11.27
C LYS A 270 -18.33 7.42 -11.20
N GLN A 271 -17.39 8.38 -11.12
CA GLN A 271 -17.72 9.81 -11.18
C GLN A 271 -18.20 10.19 -12.59
N TYR A 272 -17.49 9.74 -13.63
CA TYR A 272 -17.85 10.03 -15.02
C TYR A 272 -19.08 9.27 -15.52
N GLU A 273 -19.42 8.10 -14.96
CA GLU A 273 -20.71 7.43 -15.22
C GLU A 273 -21.89 8.31 -14.78
N LYS A 274 -21.73 9.04 -13.66
CA LYS A 274 -22.77 9.96 -13.15
C LYS A 274 -22.77 11.30 -13.88
N LYS A 275 -21.59 11.78 -14.27
CA LYS A 275 -21.40 13.06 -14.97
C LYS A 275 -20.36 12.88 -16.07
N PRO A 276 -20.76 12.49 -17.29
CA PRO A 276 -19.84 12.27 -18.39
C PRO A 276 -18.99 13.50 -18.72
N PRO A 277 -17.74 13.32 -19.18
CA PRO A 277 -16.92 14.45 -19.60
C PRO A 277 -17.52 15.09 -20.86
N THR A 278 -17.49 16.43 -20.95
CA THR A 278 -17.94 17.13 -22.16
C THR A 278 -16.95 16.94 -23.31
N PRO A 279 -17.36 17.10 -24.58
CA PRO A 279 -16.45 17.02 -25.72
C PRO A 279 -15.22 17.93 -25.59
N GLU A 280 -15.41 19.13 -25.04
CA GLU A 280 -14.33 20.10 -24.81
C GLU A 280 -13.34 19.59 -23.75
N GLN A 281 -13.84 18.95 -22.68
CA GLN A 281 -13.00 18.34 -21.64
C GLN A 281 -12.19 17.17 -22.20
N VAL A 282 -12.81 16.31 -23.01
CA VAL A 282 -12.13 15.19 -23.67
C VAL A 282 -11.01 15.67 -24.60
N GLN A 283 -11.19 16.82 -25.25
CA GLN A 283 -10.17 17.38 -26.13
C GLN A 283 -9.01 18.03 -25.37
N ALA A 284 -9.28 18.63 -24.20
CA ALA A 284 -8.31 19.44 -23.46
C ALA A 284 -7.60 18.71 -22.30
N ASP A 285 -8.19 17.65 -21.73
CA ASP A 285 -7.70 16.97 -20.52
C ASP A 285 -7.47 15.47 -20.76
N GLU A 286 -6.22 15.03 -20.56
CA GLU A 286 -5.82 13.64 -20.79
C GLU A 286 -6.58 12.66 -19.89
N GLU A 287 -6.90 13.05 -18.65
CA GLU A 287 -7.72 12.24 -17.73
C GLU A 287 -9.13 12.04 -18.29
N ALA A 288 -9.78 13.11 -18.71
CA ALA A 288 -11.11 13.05 -19.33
C ALA A 288 -11.10 12.20 -20.62
N LYS A 289 -10.06 12.33 -21.45
CA LYS A 289 -9.89 11.54 -22.67
C LYS A 289 -9.78 10.04 -22.37
N LEU A 290 -8.88 9.65 -21.47
CA LEU A 290 -8.69 8.25 -21.09
C LEU A 290 -9.94 7.68 -20.41
N ALA A 291 -10.60 8.46 -19.56
CA ALA A 291 -11.84 8.05 -18.91
C ALA A 291 -12.97 7.83 -19.91
N ALA A 292 -13.13 8.71 -20.90
CA ALA A 292 -14.13 8.54 -21.96
C ALA A 292 -13.87 7.29 -22.80
N SER A 293 -12.63 7.08 -23.24
CA SER A 293 -12.25 5.87 -23.98
C SER A 293 -12.48 4.59 -23.16
N LEU A 294 -12.12 4.61 -21.88
CA LEU A 294 -12.34 3.45 -21.00
C LEU A 294 -13.83 3.17 -20.81
N LEU A 295 -14.67 4.19 -20.60
CA LEU A 295 -16.13 4.02 -20.51
C LEU A 295 -16.72 3.38 -21.77
N GLU A 296 -16.29 3.82 -22.95
CA GLU A 296 -16.72 3.26 -24.23
C GLU A 296 -16.33 1.79 -24.35
N CYS A 297 -15.06 1.45 -24.09
CA CYS A 297 -14.58 0.07 -24.13
C CYS A 297 -15.30 -0.82 -23.11
N LEU A 298 -15.51 -0.34 -21.87
CA LEU A 298 -16.24 -1.09 -20.84
C LEU A 298 -17.69 -1.36 -21.26
N ALA A 299 -18.37 -0.38 -21.86
CA ALA A 299 -19.73 -0.55 -22.34
C ALA A 299 -19.83 -1.53 -23.52
N ALA A 300 -18.86 -1.50 -24.44
CA ALA A 300 -18.79 -2.43 -25.56
C ALA A 300 -18.50 -3.87 -25.07
N ASP A 301 -17.47 -4.04 -24.25
CA ASP A 301 -17.03 -5.36 -23.79
C ASP A 301 -18.01 -6.00 -22.79
N ALA A 302 -18.70 -5.21 -21.97
CA ALA A 302 -19.71 -5.75 -21.06
C ALA A 302 -20.90 -6.34 -21.83
N LYS A 303 -21.23 -5.82 -23.03
CA LYS A 303 -22.26 -6.41 -23.90
C LYS A 303 -21.82 -7.74 -24.50
N THR A 304 -20.53 -7.89 -24.81
CA THR A 304 -19.98 -9.11 -25.40
C THR A 304 -19.74 -10.22 -24.37
N THR A 305 -19.22 -9.86 -23.20
CA THR A 305 -18.82 -10.82 -22.15
C THR A 305 -19.94 -11.14 -21.17
N GLY A 306 -20.94 -10.25 -21.01
CA GLY A 306 -21.95 -10.36 -19.96
C GLY A 306 -21.40 -10.08 -18.55
N SER A 307 -20.12 -9.71 -18.42
CA SER A 307 -19.45 -9.51 -17.13
C SER A 307 -18.70 -8.18 -17.09
N LYS A 308 -19.09 -7.30 -16.15
CA LYS A 308 -18.38 -6.03 -15.92
C LYS A 308 -16.93 -6.25 -15.48
N GLN A 309 -16.66 -7.35 -14.77
CA GLN A 309 -15.32 -7.68 -14.31
C GLN A 309 -14.44 -8.13 -15.47
N GLU A 310 -14.95 -8.98 -16.36
CA GLU A 310 -14.20 -9.39 -17.56
C GLU A 310 -13.94 -8.22 -18.50
N ALA A 311 -14.92 -7.32 -18.68
CA ALA A 311 -14.73 -6.09 -19.42
C ALA A 311 -13.64 -5.20 -18.81
N TRP A 312 -13.60 -5.09 -17.48
CA TRP A 312 -12.55 -4.36 -16.76
C TRP A 312 -11.16 -4.98 -16.98
N ASP A 313 -11.07 -6.30 -16.86
CA ASP A 313 -9.82 -7.04 -17.00
C ASP A 313 -9.31 -7.02 -18.45
N LYS A 314 -10.19 -7.05 -19.45
CA LYS A 314 -9.82 -6.88 -20.86
C LYS A 314 -9.21 -5.50 -21.13
N ASN A 315 -9.65 -4.48 -20.41
CA ASN A 315 -9.20 -3.09 -20.57
C ASN A 315 -8.13 -2.65 -19.55
N TRP A 316 -7.44 -3.60 -18.90
CA TRP A 316 -6.49 -3.32 -17.82
C TRP A 316 -5.42 -2.28 -18.16
N LYS A 317 -4.94 -2.22 -19.42
CA LYS A 317 -3.94 -1.22 -19.84
C LYS A 317 -4.47 0.21 -19.75
N LEU A 318 -5.70 0.45 -20.21
CA LEU A 318 -6.36 1.75 -20.11
C LEU A 318 -6.65 2.10 -18.65
N VAL A 319 -7.01 1.10 -17.83
CA VAL A 319 -7.20 1.28 -16.38
C VAL A 319 -5.94 1.83 -15.72
N TYR A 320 -4.75 1.27 -16.01
CA TYR A 320 -3.50 1.78 -15.42
C TYR A 320 -3.03 3.10 -16.04
N ALA A 321 -3.22 3.30 -17.35
CA ALA A 321 -2.92 4.58 -17.99
C ALA A 321 -3.74 5.73 -17.36
N LEU A 322 -5.03 5.50 -17.09
CA LEU A 322 -5.88 6.46 -16.39
C LEU A 322 -5.37 6.72 -14.97
N ALA A 323 -4.95 5.67 -14.24
CA ALA A 323 -4.41 5.83 -12.90
C ALA A 323 -3.15 6.71 -12.88
N ASP A 324 -2.24 6.53 -13.84
CA ASP A 324 -1.02 7.33 -13.95
C ASP A 324 -1.31 8.82 -14.13
N VAL A 325 -2.28 9.16 -14.99
CA VAL A 325 -2.70 10.55 -15.20
C VAL A 325 -3.37 11.13 -13.96
N ILE A 326 -4.24 10.35 -13.29
CA ILE A 326 -4.87 10.74 -12.01
C ILE A 326 -3.80 11.05 -10.96
N MET A 327 -2.79 10.20 -10.82
CA MET A 327 -1.70 10.39 -9.86
C MET A 327 -0.93 11.69 -10.15
N LYS A 328 -0.53 11.92 -11.41
CA LYS A 328 0.16 13.16 -11.82
C LYS A 328 -0.68 14.41 -11.55
N LYS A 329 -1.99 14.35 -11.85
CA LYS A 329 -2.91 15.47 -11.61
C LYS A 329 -3.08 15.73 -10.11
N THR A 330 -3.25 14.67 -9.32
CA THR A 330 -3.36 14.75 -7.86
C THR A 330 -2.13 15.37 -7.24
N MET A 331 -0.92 14.93 -7.61
CA MET A 331 0.32 15.54 -7.10
C MET A 331 0.39 17.03 -7.43
N ARG A 332 0.13 17.42 -8.68
CA ARG A 332 0.17 18.83 -9.10
C ARG A 332 -0.85 19.68 -8.34
N SER A 333 -2.12 19.28 -8.33
CA SER A 333 -3.19 20.06 -7.70
C SER A 333 -3.01 20.14 -6.18
N TYR A 334 -2.55 19.05 -5.57
CA TYR A 334 -2.38 19.00 -4.13
C TYR A 334 -1.17 19.81 -3.67
N MET A 335 -0.11 19.93 -4.48
CA MET A 335 1.03 20.77 -4.14
C MET A 335 0.81 22.26 -4.39
N SER A 336 -0.14 22.62 -5.27
CA SER A 336 -0.46 24.03 -5.60
C SER A 336 -1.45 24.71 -4.65
N GLY A 337 -2.22 23.94 -3.87
CA GLY A 337 -3.20 24.46 -2.91
C GLY A 337 -2.63 24.58 -1.51
#